data_AF-A0A8J3Y1P0-F1
#
_entry.id   AF-A0A8J3Y1P0-F1
#
_cell.length_a   1.000
_cell.length_b   1.000
_cell.length_c   1.000
_cell.angle_alpha   90.00
_cell.angle_beta   90.00
_cell.angle_gamma   90.00
#
_symmetry.space_group_name_H-M   'P 1'
#
loop_
_entity.id
_entity.type
_entity.pdbx_description
1 polymer ?
#
loop_
_entity_poly.entity_id
_entity_poly.type
_entity_poly.pdbx_seq_one_letter_code
_entity_poly.pdbx_strand_id
1 'polypeptide(L)' 'MIYTCHEVEGAPNERIFYELYRDRAAFEEHEEQDHVRHFLTARESLLQDVSVDFLALIDGKQNGAITTDA' A
#
# COMPACT_ATOMS: atom_id res chain seq x y z
N MET A 1 5.45 7.37 4.67
CA MET A 1 4.62 6.33 4.04
C MET A 1 5.11 6.16 2.62
N ILE A 2 5.35 4.93 2.18
CA ILE A 2 5.40 4.59 0.75
C ILE A 2 4.07 3.92 0.45
N TYR A 3 3.35 4.41 -0.55
CA TYR A 3 2.11 3.81 -1.03
C TYR A 3 2.21 3.78 -2.55
N THR A 4 2.47 2.61 -3.11
CA THR A 4 2.67 2.45 -4.56
C THR A 4 1.79 1.34 -5.09
N CYS A 5 1.25 1.56 -6.29
CA CYS A 5 0.46 0.57 -7.01
C CYS A 5 1.23 0.15 -8.25
N HIS A 6 1.38 -1.15 -8.44
CA HIS A 6 2.16 -1.76 -9.51
C HIS A 6 1.28 -2.64 -10.39
N GLU A 7 1.59 -2.64 -11.69
CA GLU A 7 1.07 -3.64 -12.62
C GLU A 7 1.95 -4.89 -12.59
N VAL A 8 1.35 -6.05 -12.84
CA VAL A 8 2.06 -7.32 -12.93
C VAL A 8 2.26 -7.70 -14.39
N GLU A 9 3.52 -7.92 -14.78
CA GLU A 9 3.86 -8.31 -16.14
C GLU A 9 3.18 -9.65 -16.52
N GLY A 10 2.44 -9.67 -17.63
CA GLY A 10 1.69 -10.84 -18.07
C GLY A 10 0.33 -11.05 -17.34
N ALA A 11 0.01 -10.26 -16.32
CA ALA A 11 -1.24 -10.34 -15.57
C ALA A 11 -1.95 -8.97 -15.51
N PRO A 12 -2.60 -8.53 -16.61
CA PRO A 12 -3.10 -7.16 -16.76
C PRO A 12 -4.21 -6.76 -15.78
N ASN A 13 -4.89 -7.74 -15.16
CA ASN A 13 -5.95 -7.50 -14.17
C ASN A 13 -5.45 -7.57 -12.73
N GLU A 14 -4.16 -7.84 -12.50
CA GLU A 14 -3.57 -7.93 -11.18
C GLU A 14 -2.92 -6.61 -10.80
N ARG A 15 -3.06 -6.21 -9.54
CA ARG A 15 -2.42 -5.03 -8.97
C ARG A 15 -1.76 -5.38 -7.65
N ILE A 16 -0.49 -4.99 -7.51
CA ILE A 16 0.25 -5.12 -6.25
C ILE A 16 0.33 -3.75 -5.61
N PHE A 17 -0.23 -3.63 -4.42
CA PHE A 17 -0.06 -2.47 -3.55
C PHE A 17 1.11 -2.75 -2.61
N TYR A 18 2.14 -1.89 -2.67
CA TYR A 18 3.22 -1.91 -1.69
C TYR A 18 3.05 -0.73 -0.75
N GLU A 19 2.92 -1.06 0.53
CA GLU A 19 2.65 -0.10 1.58
C GLU A 19 3.70 -0.23 2.68
N LEU A 20 4.54 0.80 2.83
CA LEU A 20 5.54 0.86 3.90
C LEU A 20 5.19 1.99 4.88
N TYR A 21 4.85 1.57 6.09
CA TYR A 21 4.54 2.43 7.22
C TYR A 21 5.74 2.54 8.15
N ARG A 22 5.76 3.61 8.97
CA ARG A 22 6.76 3.79 10.02
C ARG A 22 6.72 2.65 11.02
N ASP A 23 5.50 2.24 11.38
CA ASP A 23 5.17 1.20 12.35
C ASP A 23 3.72 0.74 12.15
N ARG A 24 3.28 -0.17 13.02
CA ARG A 24 1.92 -0.73 13.01
C ARG A 24 0.83 0.29 13.34
N ALA A 25 1.10 1.24 14.23
CA ALA A 25 0.11 2.25 14.60
C ALA A 25 -0.19 3.20 13.43
N ALA A 26 0.83 3.54 12.64
CA ALA A 26 0.64 4.33 11.42
C ALA A 26 -0.16 3.59 10.33
N PHE A 27 -0.07 2.25 10.28
CA PHE A 27 -0.94 1.44 9.41
C PHE A 27 -2.39 1.46 9.90
N GLU A 28 -2.61 1.30 11.21
CA GLU A 28 -3.95 1.32 11.80
C GLU A 28 -4.63 2.68 11.63
N GLU A 29 -3.89 3.79 11.84
CA GLU A 29 -4.38 5.15 11.57
C GLU A 29 -4.75 5.34 10.10
N HIS A 30 -4.01 4.73 9.16
CA HIS A 30 -4.36 4.77 7.74
C HIS A 30 -5.68 4.03 7.47
N GLU A 31 -5.82 2.79 7.97
CA GLU A 31 -7.00 1.95 7.77
C GLU A 31 -8.30 2.56 8.33
N GLU A 32 -8.20 3.37 9.39
CA GLU A 32 -9.36 4.01 10.01
C GLU A 32 -9.95 5.18 9.19
N GLN A 33 -9.19 5.73 8.25
CA GLN A 33 -9.60 6.92 7.49
C GLN A 33 -10.85 6.63 6.63
N ASP A 34 -11.82 7.54 6.64
CA ASP A 34 -13.11 7.36 5.97
C ASP A 34 -12.96 7.02 4.48
N HIS A 35 -12.01 7.67 3.79
CA HIS A 35 -11.76 7.44 2.38
C HIS A 35 -11.09 6.09 2.11
N VAL A 36 -10.25 5.60 3.02
CA VAL A 36 -9.63 4.27 2.93
C VAL A 36 -10.70 3.21 3.09
N ARG A 37 -11.53 3.29 4.14
CA ARG A 37 -12.67 2.38 4.33
C ARG A 37 -13.62 2.39 3.13
N HIS A 38 -13.95 3.57 2.62
CA HIS A 38 -14.78 3.69 1.42
C HIS A 38 -14.17 2.99 0.20
N PHE A 39 -12.87 3.20 -0.06
CA PHE A 39 -12.16 2.56 -1.16
C PHE A 39 -12.14 1.03 -1.01
N LEU A 40 -11.80 0.54 0.19
CA LEU A 40 -11.72 -0.90 0.49
C LEU A 40 -13.07 -1.59 0.33
N THR A 41 -14.18 -0.95 0.73
CA THR A 41 -15.53 -1.47 0.49
C THR A 41 -15.93 -1.39 -0.98
N ALA A 42 -15.68 -0.26 -1.66
CA ALA A 42 -16.12 -0.07 -3.05
C ALA A 42 -15.47 -1.08 -4.01
N ARG A 43 -14.20 -1.46 -3.77
CA ARG A 43 -13.48 -2.41 -4.61
C ARG A 43 -13.94 -3.86 -4.47
N GLU A 44 -14.66 -4.24 -3.41
CA GLU A 44 -15.05 -5.65 -3.17
C GLU A 44 -15.80 -6.24 -4.37
N SER A 45 -16.71 -5.47 -4.97
CA SER A 45 -17.48 -5.91 -6.15
C SER A 45 -16.68 -6.00 -7.46
N LEU A 46 -15.46 -5.48 -7.48
CA LEU A 46 -14.59 -5.38 -8.64
C LEU A 46 -13.46 -6.42 -8.63
N LEU A 47 -13.25 -7.09 -7.49
CA LEU A 47 -12.13 -8.00 -7.29
C LEU A 47 -12.57 -9.45 -7.40
N GLN A 48 -11.74 -10.26 -8.06
CA GLN A 48 -11.93 -11.71 -8.11
C GLN A 48 -11.31 -12.40 -6.88
N ASP A 49 -10.23 -11.84 -6.33
CA ASP A 49 -9.53 -12.34 -5.15
C ASP A 49 -8.72 -11.22 -4.47
N VAL A 50 -8.36 -11.41 -3.20
CA VAL A 50 -7.50 -10.51 -2.42
C VAL A 50 -6.56 -11.32 -1.53
N SER A 51 -5.26 -11.05 -1.63
CA SER A 51 -4.23 -11.56 -0.72
C SER A 51 -3.48 -10.41 -0.06
N VAL A 52 -3.13 -10.57 1.22
CA VAL A 52 -2.36 -9.60 2.00
C VAL A 52 -1.31 -10.32 2.83
N ASP A 53 -0.04 -9.94 2.61
CA ASP A 53 1.10 -10.41 3.39
C ASP A 53 1.74 -9.27 4.17
N PHE A 54 1.93 -9.46 5.48
CA PHE A 54 2.68 -8.52 6.32
C PHE A 54 4.17 -8.84 6.27
N LEU A 55 4.95 -7.91 5.74
CA LEU A 55 6.39 -8.06 5.55
C LEU A 55 7.18 -7.24 6.56
N ALA A 56 8.35 -7.74 6.96
CA ALA A 56 9.34 -6.97 7.71
C ALA A 56 10.37 -6.37 6.74
N LEU A 57 10.54 -5.05 6.76
CA LEU A 57 11.62 -4.40 6.01
C LEU A 57 12.96 -4.75 6.67
N ILE A 58 13.86 -5.40 5.92
CA ILE A 58 15.21 -5.72 6.36
C ILE A 58 16.23 -4.66 5.92
N ASP A 59 16.16 -4.23 4.66
CA ASP A 59 17.00 -3.19 4.07
C ASP A 59 16.32 -2.58 2.83
N GLY A 60 16.74 -1.40 2.39
CA GLY A 60 16.19 -0.74 1.21
C GLY A 60 17.06 0.38 0.67
N LYS A 61 17.13 0.51 -0.65
CA LYS A 61 17.77 1.64 -1.33
C LYS A 61 16.72 2.56 -1.93
N GLN A 62 16.79 3.84 -1.60
CA GLN A 62 16.01 4.89 -2.24
C GLN A 62 16.87 5.73 -3.19
N ASN A 63 16.28 6.26 -4.25
CA ASN A 63 16.95 7.23 -5.12
C ASN A 63 16.67 8.65 -4.62
N GLY A 64 17.73 9.39 -4.24
CA GLY A 64 17.67 10.82 -3.90
C GLY A 64 17.35 11.13 -2.43
N ALA A 65 17.72 12.34 -1.98
CA ALA A 65 17.42 12.85 -0.65
C ALA A 65 15.96 13.31 -0.58
N ILE A 66 15.22 12.81 0.42
CA ILE A 66 13.93 13.39 0.78
C ILE A 66 14.23 14.74 1.45
N THR A 67 14.05 15.84 0.74
CA THR A 67 13.99 17.17 1.37
C THR A 67 12.66 17.25 2.10
N THR A 68 12.68 16.97 3.39
CA THR A 68 11.58 17.29 4.29
C THR A 68 11.75 18.75 4.70
N ASP A 69 11.26 19.68 3.89
CA ASP A 69 11.02 21.03 4.39
C ASP A 69 9.78 20.97 5.28
N ALA A 70 9.97 21.32 6.55
CA ALA A 70 8.95 21.49 7.58
C ALA A 70 8.47 22.95 7.63
#